data_AF-A0A9Q0EHP7-F1
#
_entry.id   AF-A0A9Q0EHP7-F1
#
_cell.length_a   1.000
_cell.length_b   1.000
_cell.length_c   1.000
_cell.angle_alpha   90.00
_cell.angle_beta   90.00
_cell.angle_gamma   90.00
#
_symmetry.space_group_name_H-M   'P 1'
#
loop_
_entity.id
_entity.type
_entity.pdbx_description
1 polymer ?
#
loop_
_entity_poly.entity_id
_entity_poly.type
_entity_poly.pdbx_seq_one_letter_code
_entity_poly.pdbx_strand_id
1 'polypeptide(L)'
;MPSCGRSDGDTYLMCSYGSDGDTNLMCSCRSDGGTNLMCSYGSDGDTNLMCSYGGDRDTNLMCSCGSDGDTNLMCSYGSDGDINLMCSYGSDGDTNLMCSCGSNGDTNLMCSCGSDGDTNLMCSYGSDGDTNLMCSCGSNRDTNLMCSCGSDGDTNLMCSCGSDGDTNLMCSYGSDGDINLMCSYGSDGDTNLMCSCGSDGDTNLMCSYGSDGDTNLMCSCGSNRDTNLMCSCGSDGDTNLMCSCRNGGDSNLICL
;
A
#
# COMPACT_ATOMS: atom_id res chain seq x y z
N MET A 1 -14.06 14.67 18.97
CA MET A 1 -13.14 13.54 19.20
C MET A 1 -13.92 12.40 19.82
N PRO A 2 -14.42 11.43 19.04
CA PRO A 2 -14.87 10.18 19.60
C PRO A 2 -13.66 9.40 20.14
N SER A 3 -13.61 9.22 21.45
CA SER A 3 -12.66 8.34 22.13
C SER A 3 -13.41 7.10 22.60
N CYS A 4 -13.06 5.91 22.12
CA CYS A 4 -13.59 4.69 22.70
C CYS A 4 -12.87 4.45 24.03
N GLY A 5 -13.63 4.47 25.13
CA GLY A 5 -13.12 4.07 26.44
C GLY A 5 -12.69 2.60 26.42
N ARG A 6 -11.84 2.22 27.39
CA ARG A 6 -11.42 0.82 27.60
C ARG A 6 -12.64 -0.11 27.61
N SER A 7 -12.71 -1.00 26.62
CA SER A 7 -13.76 -1.98 26.43
C SER A 7 -13.14 -3.36 26.43
N ASP A 8 -13.62 -4.24 27.31
CA ASP A 8 -13.23 -5.66 27.39
C ASP A 8 -13.93 -6.50 26.29
N GLY A 9 -14.74 -5.88 25.43
CA GLY A 9 -15.45 -6.52 24.32
C GLY A 9 -15.25 -5.79 22.98
N ASP A 10 -15.70 -6.42 21.89
CA ASP A 10 -15.53 -5.89 20.53
C ASP A 10 -16.09 -4.47 20.42
N THR A 11 -15.27 -3.58 19.89
CA THR A 11 -15.59 -2.16 19.76
C THR A 11 -16.06 -1.87 18.34
N TYR A 12 -17.29 -1.39 18.18
CA TYR A 12 -17.82 -0.91 16.91
C TYR A 12 -18.03 0.60 16.98
N LEU A 13 -17.32 1.35 16.14
CA LEU A 13 -17.48 2.79 16.03
C LEU A 13 -17.87 3.12 14.59
N MET A 14 -18.88 3.97 14.41
CA MET A 14 -19.32 4.46 13.12
C MET A 14 -19.35 5.98 13.17
N CYS A 15 -18.59 6.62 12.28
CA CYS A 15 -18.57 8.05 12.10
C CYS A 15 -19.06 8.36 10.68
N SER A 16 -20.08 9.20 10.56
CA SER A 16 -20.55 9.70 9.26
C SER A 16 -20.63 11.22 9.32
N TYR A 17 -19.96 11.87 8.38
CA TYR A 17 -19.95 13.32 8.22
C TYR A 17 -20.43 13.64 6.81
N GLY A 18 -21.31 14.61 6.66
CA GLY A 18 -21.97 14.92 5.38
C GLY A 18 -22.04 16.43 5.12
N SER A 19 -21.03 17.18 5.55
CA SER A 19 -20.99 18.63 5.40
C SER A 19 -19.85 19.08 4.50
N ASP A 20 -20.13 20.08 3.67
CA ASP A 20 -19.15 20.82 2.88
C ASP A 20 -18.20 21.59 3.83
N GLY A 21 -16.98 21.11 4.01
CA GLY A 21 -15.94 21.74 4.82
C GLY A 21 -14.88 20.79 5.38
N ASP A 22 -13.69 21.33 5.63
CA ASP A 22 -12.53 20.58 6.11
C ASP A 22 -12.84 19.82 7.40
N THR A 23 -12.57 18.52 7.39
CA THR A 23 -12.89 17.62 8.50
C THR A 23 -11.61 17.05 9.11
N ASN A 24 -11.39 17.35 10.39
CA ASN A 24 -10.35 16.73 11.20
C ASN A 24 -10.96 15.75 12.19
N LEU A 25 -10.77 14.45 11.98
CA LEU A 25 -11.21 13.41 12.89
C LEU A 25 -10.01 12.70 13.53
N MET A 26 -10.06 12.58 14.85
CA MET A 26 -9.13 11.77 15.62
C MET A 26 -9.92 10.68 16.34
N CYS A 27 -9.60 9.44 16.02
CA CYS A 27 -10.09 8.24 16.69
C CYS A 27 -8.94 7.60 17.45
N SER A 28 -9.14 7.34 18.74
CA SER A 28 -8.19 6.56 19.53
C SER A 28 -8.95 5.52 20.32
N CYS A 29 -8.61 4.26 20.09
CA CYS A 29 -9.22 3.12 20.76
C CYS A 29 -8.13 2.34 21.49
N ARG A 30 -8.38 2.05 22.77
CA ARG A 30 -7.64 1.04 23.53
C ARG A 30 -8.62 -0.01 23.97
N SER A 31 -8.73 -1.10 23.24
CA SER A 31 -9.64 -2.20 23.53
C SER A 31 -8.89 -3.50 23.63
N ASP A 32 -9.32 -4.34 24.57
CA ASP A 32 -8.81 -5.70 24.73
C ASP A 32 -9.61 -6.70 23.83
N GLY A 33 -10.58 -6.19 23.05
CA GLY A 33 -11.38 -6.90 22.05
C GLY A 33 -11.16 -6.38 20.62
N GLY A 34 -11.71 -7.07 19.61
CA GLY A 34 -11.53 -6.69 18.21
C GLY A 34 -12.16 -5.31 17.92
N THR A 35 -11.56 -4.53 17.03
CA THR A 35 -12.04 -3.17 16.73
C THR A 35 -12.52 -3.07 15.28
N ASN A 36 -13.75 -2.61 15.09
CA ASN A 36 -14.31 -2.25 13.80
C ASN A 36 -14.63 -0.75 13.77
N LEU A 37 -13.90 0.02 12.97
CA LEU A 37 -14.20 1.43 12.71
C LEU A 37 -14.68 1.59 11.27
N MET A 38 -15.82 2.26 11.10
CA MET A 38 -16.29 2.72 9.81
C MET A 38 -16.39 4.25 9.81
N CYS A 39 -15.72 4.88 8.86
CA CYS A 39 -15.75 6.32 8.65
C CYS A 39 -16.22 6.62 7.23
N SER A 40 -17.30 7.41 7.10
CA SER A 40 -17.73 7.98 5.83
C SER A 40 -17.74 9.51 5.88
N TYR A 41 -17.15 10.15 4.88
CA TYR A 41 -17.04 11.60 4.77
C TYR A 41 -17.78 12.13 3.54
N GLY A 42 -18.26 13.38 3.65
CA GLY A 42 -19.09 14.08 2.67
C GLY A 42 -18.30 14.62 1.49
N SER A 43 -19.01 15.24 0.55
CA SER A 43 -18.56 15.43 -0.84
C SER A 43 -17.50 16.51 -1.06
N ASP A 44 -17.37 17.50 -0.17
CA ASP A 44 -16.57 18.70 -0.45
C ASP A 44 -15.72 19.09 0.78
N GLY A 45 -14.39 19.01 0.70
CA GLY A 45 -13.44 19.57 1.68
C GLY A 45 -12.31 18.63 2.13
N ASP A 46 -11.21 19.21 2.62
CA ASP A 46 -10.03 18.41 2.98
C ASP A 46 -10.32 17.55 4.22
N THR A 47 -9.98 16.27 4.14
CA THR A 47 -10.23 15.31 5.23
C THR A 47 -8.91 14.84 5.83
N ASN A 48 -8.68 15.12 7.11
CA ASN A 48 -7.62 14.46 7.88
C ASN A 48 -8.24 13.50 8.89
N LEU A 49 -7.95 12.22 8.73
CA LEU A 49 -8.30 11.18 9.68
C LEU A 49 -7.03 10.62 10.33
N MET A 50 -6.96 10.72 11.65
CA MET A 50 -5.93 10.07 12.45
C MET A 50 -6.59 8.97 13.30
N CYS A 51 -6.16 7.73 13.08
CA CYS A 51 -6.59 6.58 13.86
C CYS A 51 -5.40 5.97 14.59
N SER A 52 -5.51 5.82 15.90
CA SER A 52 -4.55 5.08 16.71
C SER A 52 -5.26 3.98 17.49
N TYR A 53 -4.86 2.74 17.24
CA TYR A 53 -5.42 1.56 17.89
C TYR A 53 -4.35 0.91 18.74
N GLY A 54 -4.65 0.67 20.02
CA GLY A 54 -3.83 -0.14 20.91
C GLY A 54 -4.62 -1.36 21.36
N GLY A 55 -4.09 -2.55 21.10
CA GLY A 55 -4.65 -3.84 21.49
C GLY A 55 -3.87 -4.98 20.83
N ASP A 56 -4.07 -6.20 21.34
CA ASP A 56 -3.43 -7.44 20.88
C ASP A 56 -4.41 -8.27 20.02
N ARG A 57 -5.27 -7.61 19.24
CA ARG A 57 -6.45 -8.19 18.58
C ARG A 57 -6.71 -7.56 17.23
N ASP A 58 -7.45 -8.28 16.40
CA ASP A 58 -7.74 -7.88 15.02
C ASP A 58 -8.47 -6.53 14.94
N THR A 59 -8.05 -5.72 13.97
CA THR A 59 -8.62 -4.40 13.71
C THR A 59 -9.05 -4.29 12.25
N ASN A 60 -10.32 -3.96 12.03
CA ASN A 60 -10.82 -3.58 10.71
C ASN A 60 -11.15 -2.09 10.70
N LEU A 61 -10.57 -1.38 9.73
CA LEU A 61 -10.88 0.01 9.46
C LEU A 61 -11.37 0.15 8.02
N MET A 62 -12.57 0.71 7.87
CA MET A 62 -13.13 1.09 6.59
C MET A 62 -13.27 2.61 6.53
N CYS A 63 -12.61 3.23 5.57
CA CYS A 63 -12.71 4.66 5.30
C CYS A 63 -13.25 4.88 3.88
N SER A 64 -14.25 5.74 3.76
CA SER A 64 -14.75 6.19 2.48
C SER A 64 -14.86 7.71 2.49
N CYS A 65 -14.13 8.37 1.59
CA CYS A 65 -14.18 9.83 1.46
C CYS A 65 -15.00 10.22 0.23
N GLY A 66 -15.62 11.40 0.29
CA GLY A 66 -16.47 11.95 -0.76
C GLY A 66 -15.67 12.40 -1.99
N SER A 67 -16.38 13.02 -2.94
CA SER A 67 -15.91 13.25 -4.31
C SER A 67 -14.74 14.23 -4.43
N ASP A 68 -14.66 15.28 -3.59
CA ASP A 68 -13.75 16.40 -3.80
C ASP A 68 -13.01 16.81 -2.50
N GLY A 69 -11.67 16.86 -2.53
CA GLY A 69 -10.82 17.39 -1.46
C GLY A 69 -9.62 16.51 -1.09
N ASP A 70 -8.55 17.11 -0.58
CA ASP A 70 -7.36 16.34 -0.22
C ASP A 70 -7.65 15.46 0.98
N THR A 71 -7.25 14.19 0.91
CA THR A 71 -7.44 13.23 1.99
C THR A 71 -6.11 12.77 2.58
N ASN A 72 -5.92 13.02 3.87
CA ASN A 72 -4.83 12.43 4.64
C ASN A 72 -5.38 11.43 5.66
N LEU A 73 -5.02 10.15 5.50
CA LEU A 73 -5.31 9.10 6.46
C LEU A 73 -4.02 8.62 7.11
N MET A 74 -3.94 8.75 8.43
CA MET A 74 -2.85 8.21 9.24
C MET A 74 -3.40 7.16 10.19
N CYS A 75 -2.93 5.92 10.03
CA CYS A 75 -3.31 4.80 10.88
C CYS A 75 -2.08 4.23 11.56
N SER A 76 -2.12 4.13 12.89
CA SER A 76 -1.13 3.43 13.69
C SER A 76 -1.82 2.36 14.51
N TYR A 77 -1.38 1.12 14.33
CA TYR A 77 -1.92 -0.06 15.00
C TYR A 77 -0.96 -0.58 16.07
N GLY A 78 -1.51 -1.35 17.01
CA GLY A 78 -0.83 -1.91 18.16
C GLY A 78 0.15 -3.02 17.81
N SER A 79 0.74 -3.63 18.83
CA SER A 79 1.83 -4.61 18.70
C SER A 79 1.44 -5.95 18.08
N ASP A 80 0.20 -6.42 18.29
CA ASP A 80 -0.25 -7.75 17.88
C ASP A 80 -1.67 -7.72 17.29
N GLY A 81 -1.94 -8.56 16.28
CA GLY A 81 -3.27 -8.84 15.73
C GLY A 81 -3.42 -8.48 14.24
N ASP A 82 -4.36 -9.12 13.55
CA ASP A 82 -4.51 -8.94 12.11
C ASP A 82 -5.17 -7.59 11.77
N ILE A 83 -4.69 -6.93 10.73
CA ILE A 83 -5.16 -5.60 10.34
C ILE A 83 -5.77 -5.66 8.94
N ASN A 84 -7.04 -5.28 8.83
CA ASN A 84 -7.67 -5.04 7.53
C ASN A 84 -8.03 -3.56 7.40
N LEU A 85 -7.33 -2.87 6.50
CA LEU A 85 -7.62 -1.48 6.17
C LEU A 85 -8.16 -1.40 4.74
N MET A 86 -9.36 -0.86 4.60
CA MET A 86 -9.99 -0.60 3.31
C MET A 86 -10.28 0.89 3.18
N CYS A 87 -9.68 1.51 2.15
CA CYS A 87 -9.84 2.93 1.86
C CYS A 87 -10.34 3.12 0.44
N SER A 88 -11.42 3.87 0.31
CA SER A 88 -12.00 4.28 -0.97
C SER A 88 -12.09 5.80 -0.99
N TYR A 89 -11.32 6.43 -1.86
CA TYR A 89 -11.30 7.88 -2.01
C TYR A 89 -12.10 8.27 -3.26
N GLY A 90 -12.70 9.47 -3.22
CA GLY A 90 -13.53 9.98 -4.31
C GLY A 90 -12.76 10.35 -5.55
N SER A 91 -13.44 11.03 -6.47
CA SER A 91 -12.95 11.38 -7.80
C SER A 91 -11.74 12.30 -7.74
N ASP A 92 -11.79 13.37 -6.94
CA ASP A 92 -10.90 14.54 -7.02
C ASP A 92 -10.19 14.84 -5.67
N GLY A 93 -8.89 15.14 -5.71
CA GLY A 93 -8.08 15.56 -4.54
C GLY A 93 -6.91 14.61 -4.23
N ASP A 94 -5.83 15.15 -3.68
CA ASP A 94 -4.63 14.35 -3.39
C ASP A 94 -4.89 13.40 -2.22
N THR A 95 -4.42 12.16 -2.35
CA THR A 95 -4.56 11.13 -1.33
C THR A 95 -3.21 10.80 -0.72
N ASN A 96 -3.06 11.07 0.59
CA ASN A 96 -1.93 10.56 1.36
C ASN A 96 -2.42 9.55 2.40
N LEU A 97 -1.96 8.31 2.27
CA LEU A 97 -2.24 7.24 3.22
C LEU A 97 -0.93 6.79 3.87
N MET A 98 -0.87 6.93 5.18
CA MET A 98 0.21 6.41 6.01
C MET A 98 -0.33 5.32 6.93
N CYS A 99 0.17 4.11 6.76
CA CYS A 99 -0.16 2.97 7.61
C CYS A 99 1.10 2.48 8.34
N SER A 100 1.02 2.34 9.65
CA SER A 100 2.09 1.73 10.46
C SER A 100 1.50 0.65 11.36
N CYS A 101 1.91 -0.59 11.13
CA CYS A 101 1.51 -1.74 11.93
C CYS A 101 2.60 -2.08 12.95
N GLY A 102 2.20 -2.62 14.10
CA GLY A 102 3.14 -3.12 15.10
C GLY A 102 3.74 -4.46 14.71
N SER A 103 4.39 -5.10 15.68
CA SER A 103 5.35 -6.18 15.46
C SER A 103 4.80 -7.46 14.83
N ASN A 104 3.58 -7.88 15.17
CA ASN A 104 3.05 -9.18 14.77
C ASN A 104 1.62 -9.10 14.21
N GLY A 105 1.32 -9.88 13.18
CA GLY A 105 -0.03 -10.10 12.64
C GLY A 105 -0.11 -9.81 11.15
N ASP A 106 -1.06 -10.45 10.47
CA ASP A 106 -1.21 -10.30 9.03
C ASP A 106 -1.81 -8.94 8.71
N THR A 107 -1.30 -8.26 7.68
CA THR A 107 -1.86 -6.99 7.23
C THR A 107 -2.42 -7.09 5.83
N ASN A 108 -3.71 -6.79 5.68
CA ASN A 108 -4.35 -6.56 4.38
C ASN A 108 -4.69 -5.08 4.24
N LEU A 109 -4.07 -4.41 3.27
CA LEU A 109 -4.37 -3.04 2.91
C LEU A 109 -4.94 -2.98 1.49
N MET A 110 -6.14 -2.43 1.36
CA MET A 110 -6.76 -2.12 0.08
C MET A 110 -6.99 -0.62 -0.02
N CYS A 111 -6.38 0.01 -1.02
CA CYS A 111 -6.54 1.41 -1.34
C CYS A 111 -7.08 1.55 -2.77
N SER A 112 -8.20 2.24 -2.93
CA SER A 112 -8.76 2.61 -4.23
C SER A 112 -8.94 4.12 -4.28
N CYS A 113 -8.22 4.76 -5.20
CA CYS A 113 -8.31 6.19 -5.46
C CYS A 113 -9.13 6.43 -6.74
N GLY A 114 -9.85 7.55 -6.79
CA GLY A 114 -10.64 7.94 -7.96
C GLY A 114 -9.79 8.40 -9.14
N SER A 115 -10.45 9.09 -10.07
CA SER A 115 -9.89 9.50 -11.36
C SER A 115 -8.86 10.62 -11.28
N ASP A 116 -8.74 11.30 -10.14
CA ASP A 116 -8.16 12.62 -10.07
C ASP A 116 -7.58 12.89 -8.66
N GLY A 117 -6.46 12.28 -8.25
CA GLY A 117 -5.65 12.65 -7.07
C GLY A 117 -4.17 12.25 -7.20
N ASP A 118 -3.17 13.07 -6.83
CA ASP A 118 -1.83 12.46 -6.64
C ASP A 118 -1.95 11.47 -5.48
N THR A 119 -1.39 10.27 -5.62
CA THR A 119 -1.52 9.22 -4.60
C THR A 119 -0.17 8.93 -3.98
N ASN A 120 -0.02 9.23 -2.68
CA ASN A 120 1.12 8.80 -1.89
C ASN A 120 0.68 7.79 -0.85
N LEU A 121 1.17 6.56 -0.98
CA LEU A 121 0.90 5.47 -0.04
C LEU A 121 2.20 5.04 0.62
N MET A 122 2.29 5.21 1.93
CA MET A 122 3.42 4.79 2.74
C MET A 122 2.97 3.76 3.78
N CYS A 123 3.54 2.57 3.70
CA CYS A 123 3.23 1.48 4.60
C CYS A 123 4.51 0.96 5.26
N SER A 124 4.48 0.85 6.58
CA SER A 124 5.52 0.21 7.37
C SER A 124 4.88 -0.88 8.23
N TYR A 125 5.28 -2.13 8.00
CA TYR A 125 4.79 -3.29 8.72
C TYR A 125 5.85 -3.79 9.69
N GLY A 126 5.41 -4.45 10.76
CA GLY A 126 6.28 -4.98 11.81
C GLY A 126 7.09 -6.18 11.37
N SER A 127 7.70 -6.83 12.36
CA SER A 127 8.67 -7.90 12.18
C SER A 127 8.08 -9.18 11.61
N ASP A 128 6.85 -9.55 12.00
CA ASP A 128 6.29 -10.88 11.73
C ASP A 128 4.85 -10.76 11.17
N GLY A 129 4.56 -11.47 10.07
CA GLY A 129 3.20 -11.61 9.52
C GLY A 129 3.12 -11.34 8.02
N ASP A 130 2.12 -11.94 7.37
CA ASP A 130 1.95 -11.80 5.92
C ASP A 130 1.38 -10.42 5.58
N THR A 131 1.90 -9.81 4.51
CA THR A 131 1.45 -8.50 4.03
C THR A 131 0.81 -8.64 2.65
N ASN A 132 -0.46 -8.27 2.53
CA ASN A 132 -1.12 -8.09 1.24
C ASN A 132 -1.48 -6.62 1.04
N LEU A 133 -0.87 -5.99 0.04
CA LEU A 133 -1.14 -4.60 -0.32
C LEU A 133 -1.71 -4.54 -1.74
N MET A 134 -2.91 -3.98 -1.87
CA MET A 134 -3.55 -3.72 -3.15
C MET A 134 -3.81 -2.22 -3.29
N CYS A 135 -3.23 -1.63 -4.32
CA CYS A 135 -3.44 -0.24 -4.68
C CYS A 135 -3.98 -0.15 -6.10
N SER A 136 -5.12 0.52 -6.26
CA SER A 136 -5.70 0.84 -7.57
C SER A 136 -5.91 2.34 -7.66
N CYS A 137 -5.19 2.99 -8.57
CA CYS A 137 -5.34 4.41 -8.87
C CYS A 137 -6.08 4.59 -10.20
N GLY A 138 -6.85 5.68 -10.30
CA GLY A 138 -7.43 6.12 -11.56
C GLY A 138 -6.38 6.68 -12.54
N SER A 139 -6.87 7.31 -13.61
CA SER A 139 -6.07 7.87 -14.71
C SER A 139 -5.47 9.25 -14.38
N ASN A 140 -4.35 9.60 -15.00
CA ASN A 140 -3.81 10.96 -15.17
C ASN A 140 -2.90 11.56 -14.09
N ARG A 141 -2.21 10.79 -13.24
CA ARG A 141 -1.47 11.34 -12.09
C ARG A 141 -0.31 10.50 -11.57
N ASP A 142 0.51 11.15 -10.74
CA ASP A 142 1.67 10.52 -10.14
C ASP A 142 1.27 9.62 -8.97
N THR A 143 1.77 8.39 -8.96
CA THR A 143 1.58 7.43 -7.87
C THR A 143 2.93 7.13 -7.23
N ASN A 144 3.08 7.47 -5.94
CA ASN A 144 4.22 7.05 -5.14
C ASN A 144 3.78 6.03 -4.10
N LEU A 145 4.29 4.82 -4.23
CA LEU A 145 4.01 3.73 -3.31
C LEU A 145 5.31 3.29 -2.63
N MET A 146 5.34 3.40 -1.31
CA MET A 146 6.45 2.94 -0.48
C MET A 146 5.96 1.88 0.49
N CYS A 147 6.53 0.69 0.39
CA CYS A 147 6.23 -0.44 1.28
C CYS A 147 7.50 -0.90 1.96
N SER A 148 7.49 -0.96 3.29
CA SER A 148 8.56 -1.56 4.09
C SER A 148 7.97 -2.63 5.00
N CYS A 149 8.33 -3.88 4.75
CA CYS A 149 7.97 -5.00 5.63
C CYS A 149 9.15 -5.37 6.52
N GLY A 150 8.86 -5.87 7.73
CA GLY A 150 9.89 -6.36 8.64
C GLY A 150 10.45 -7.72 8.25
N SER A 151 10.99 -8.41 9.24
CA SER A 151 11.92 -9.53 9.06
C SER A 151 11.30 -10.78 8.46
N ASP A 152 10.07 -11.15 8.80
CA ASP A 152 9.50 -12.47 8.57
C ASP A 152 8.06 -12.36 8.04
N GLY A 153 7.75 -13.02 6.92
CA GLY A 153 6.38 -13.13 6.37
C GLY A 153 6.30 -12.89 4.87
N ASP A 154 5.33 -13.52 4.21
CA ASP A 154 5.17 -13.38 2.77
C ASP A 154 4.59 -12.00 2.44
N THR A 155 5.07 -11.37 1.36
CA THR A 155 4.49 -10.12 0.87
C THR A 155 3.94 -10.26 -0.54
N ASN A 156 2.64 -10.00 -0.69
CA ASN A 156 2.01 -9.81 -1.98
C ASN A 156 1.65 -8.33 -2.18
N LEU A 157 2.23 -7.73 -3.21
CA LEU A 157 1.94 -6.35 -3.59
C LEU A 157 1.35 -6.32 -5.00
N MET A 158 0.16 -5.74 -5.13
CA MET A 158 -0.51 -5.49 -6.39
C MET A 158 -0.74 -3.99 -6.57
N CYS A 159 -0.17 -3.44 -7.64
CA CYS A 159 -0.36 -2.04 -8.01
C CYS A 159 -0.95 -1.96 -9.41
N SER A 160 -2.06 -1.23 -9.56
CA SER A 160 -2.66 -0.92 -10.85
C SER A 160 -2.88 0.59 -10.96
N CYS A 161 -2.20 1.24 -11.89
CA CYS A 161 -2.40 2.67 -12.18
C CYS A 161 -3.14 2.84 -13.51
N GLY A 162 -3.91 3.93 -13.63
CA GLY A 162 -4.61 4.29 -14.86
C GLY A 162 -3.69 4.78 -15.97
N SER A 163 -4.28 5.35 -17.02
CA SER A 163 -3.65 5.54 -18.33
C SER A 163 -2.44 6.48 -18.35
N ASP A 164 -2.45 7.57 -17.57
CA ASP A 164 -1.41 8.60 -17.65
C ASP A 164 -0.83 8.91 -16.25
N GLY A 165 0.47 9.24 -16.15
CA GLY A 165 1.15 9.74 -14.94
C GLY A 165 2.34 8.87 -14.45
N ASP A 166 3.29 9.48 -13.74
CA ASP A 166 4.52 8.78 -13.33
C ASP A 166 4.26 7.85 -12.14
N THR A 167 4.81 6.65 -12.17
CA THR A 167 4.70 5.73 -11.02
C THR A 167 6.07 5.43 -10.41
N ASN A 168 6.24 5.76 -9.12
CA ASN A 168 7.37 5.31 -8.34
C ASN A 168 6.93 4.29 -7.30
N LEU A 169 7.43 3.06 -7.44
CA LEU A 169 7.22 2.00 -6.48
C LEU A 169 8.55 1.63 -5.81
N MET A 170 8.61 1.79 -4.49
CA MET A 170 9.75 1.38 -3.68
C MET A 170 9.31 0.36 -2.64
N CYS A 171 9.94 -0.81 -2.68
CA CYS A 171 9.69 -1.88 -1.74
C CYS A 171 10.99 -2.33 -1.07
N SER A 172 10.98 -2.39 0.26
CA SER A 172 12.05 -2.97 1.06
C SER A 172 11.46 -4.05 1.94
N TYR A 173 11.96 -5.27 1.79
CA TYR A 173 11.51 -6.42 2.55
C TYR A 173 12.64 -6.91 3.46
N GLY A 174 12.27 -7.43 4.63
CA GLY A 174 13.23 -7.94 5.59
C GLY A 174 13.82 -9.29 5.18
N SER A 175 14.33 -10.00 6.19
CA SER A 175 15.15 -11.18 6.00
C SER A 175 14.42 -12.29 5.26
N ASP A 176 13.25 -12.73 5.70
CA ASP A 176 12.60 -14.00 5.38
C ASP A 176 11.17 -13.83 4.87
N GLY A 177 10.82 -14.49 3.76
CA GLY A 177 9.44 -14.54 3.22
C GLY A 177 9.40 -14.36 1.70
N ASP A 178 8.43 -15.01 1.05
CA ASP A 178 8.26 -14.93 -0.39
C ASP A 178 7.67 -13.57 -0.78
N ILE A 179 8.18 -12.99 -1.87
CA ILE A 179 7.74 -11.69 -2.38
C ILE A 179 7.13 -11.88 -3.76
N ASN A 180 5.85 -11.56 -3.89
CA ASN A 180 5.17 -11.47 -5.17
C ASN A 180 4.75 -10.01 -5.41
N LEU A 181 5.38 -9.38 -6.40
CA LEU A 181 5.02 -8.05 -6.82
C LEU A 181 4.47 -8.08 -8.24
N MET A 182 3.21 -7.67 -8.38
CA MET A 182 2.52 -7.52 -9.65
C MET A 182 2.16 -6.06 -9.88
N CYS A 183 2.60 -5.52 -11.02
CA CYS A 183 2.28 -4.16 -11.41
C CYS A 183 1.71 -4.09 -12.82
N SER A 184 0.66 -3.30 -12.98
CA SER A 184 0.09 -2.95 -14.28
C SER A 184 -0.04 -1.44 -14.37
N TYR A 185 0.65 -0.85 -15.34
CA TYR A 185 0.65 0.59 -15.56
C TYR A 185 -0.02 0.93 -16.88
N GLY A 186 -0.59 2.14 -16.95
CA GLY A 186 -1.26 2.67 -18.11
C GLY A 186 -0.35 2.97 -19.29
N SER A 187 -0.95 3.56 -20.33
CA SER A 187 -0.33 3.85 -21.62
C SER A 187 0.84 4.82 -21.56
N ASP A 188 0.77 5.85 -20.70
CA ASP A 188 1.61 7.05 -20.75
C ASP A 188 2.23 7.36 -19.37
N GLY A 189 3.56 7.45 -19.26
CA GLY A 189 4.24 7.92 -18.02
C GLY A 189 5.47 7.11 -17.63
N ASP A 190 6.41 7.75 -16.93
CA ASP A 190 7.64 7.09 -16.51
C ASP A 190 7.37 6.19 -15.30
N THR A 191 7.91 4.97 -15.32
CA THR A 191 7.80 4.05 -14.19
C THR A 191 9.15 3.70 -13.60
N ASN A 192 9.34 3.97 -12.31
CA ASN A 192 10.48 3.49 -11.54
C ASN A 192 10.03 2.47 -10.51
N LEU A 193 10.53 1.26 -10.62
CA LEU A 193 10.32 0.20 -9.65
C LEU A 193 11.63 -0.22 -9.02
N MET A 194 11.74 -0.03 -7.70
CA MET A 194 12.85 -0.50 -6.89
C MET A 194 12.36 -1.52 -5.87
N CYS A 195 12.89 -2.73 -5.95
CA CYS A 195 12.62 -3.80 -4.99
C CYS A 195 13.94 -4.26 -4.35
N SER A 196 14.00 -4.22 -3.02
CA SER A 196 15.11 -4.76 -2.23
C SER A 196 14.58 -5.85 -1.29
N CYS A 197 15.09 -7.06 -1.46
CA CYS A 197 14.71 -8.22 -0.67
C CYS A 197 15.88 -8.63 0.25
N GLY A 198 15.57 -9.16 1.43
CA GLY A 198 16.57 -9.66 2.37
C GLY A 198 17.17 -11.00 1.99
N SER A 199 17.57 -11.76 3.02
CA SER A 199 18.45 -12.92 2.90
C SER A 199 17.75 -14.22 2.56
N ASP A 200 16.51 -14.42 3.07
CA ASP A 200 15.38 -15.42 3.17
C ASP A 200 14.10 -15.28 2.22
N GLY A 201 13.46 -16.32 1.62
CA GLY A 201 12.28 -16.28 0.68
C GLY A 201 12.38 -15.83 -0.83
N ASP A 202 11.65 -16.50 -1.75
CA ASP A 202 11.67 -16.35 -3.22
C ASP A 202 11.11 -15.00 -3.71
N THR A 203 11.55 -14.52 -4.88
CA THR A 203 11.06 -13.24 -5.44
C THR A 203 10.48 -13.43 -6.85
N ASN A 204 9.20 -13.13 -7.01
CA ASN A 204 8.53 -13.01 -8.30
C ASN A 204 8.11 -11.56 -8.54
N LEU A 205 8.63 -10.98 -9.61
CA LEU A 205 8.35 -9.61 -10.00
C LEU A 205 7.79 -9.62 -11.42
N MET A 206 6.53 -9.23 -11.56
CA MET A 206 5.83 -9.14 -12.84
C MET A 206 5.33 -7.73 -13.06
N CYS A 207 5.77 -7.11 -14.15
CA CYS A 207 5.36 -5.77 -14.51
C CYS A 207 4.92 -5.70 -15.97
N SER A 208 3.77 -5.09 -16.19
CA SER A 208 3.24 -4.75 -17.51
C SER A 208 3.13 -3.24 -17.61
N TYR A 209 3.76 -2.68 -18.63
CA TYR A 209 3.79 -1.26 -18.91
C TYR A 209 3.05 -0.96 -20.21
N GLY A 210 2.50 0.25 -20.33
CA GLY A 210 1.84 0.72 -21.54
C GLY A 210 2.80 1.06 -22.68
N SER A 211 2.26 1.76 -23.67
CA SER A 211 2.91 2.05 -24.95
C SER A 211 4.06 3.05 -24.85
N ASP A 212 3.93 4.08 -24.01
CA ASP A 212 4.71 5.32 -24.06
C ASP A 212 5.24 5.66 -22.65
N GLY A 213 6.55 5.71 -22.45
CA GLY A 213 7.18 6.07 -21.15
C GLY A 213 8.42 5.26 -20.79
N ASP A 214 9.36 5.88 -20.08
CA ASP A 214 10.60 5.20 -19.69
C ASP A 214 10.36 4.31 -18.47
N THR A 215 10.89 3.09 -18.51
CA THR A 215 10.77 2.12 -17.43
C THR A 215 12.13 1.83 -16.82
N ASN A 216 12.32 2.13 -15.53
CA ASN A 216 13.47 1.65 -14.76
C ASN A 216 13.03 0.60 -13.74
N LEU A 217 13.57 -0.60 -13.88
CA LEU A 217 13.30 -1.71 -12.97
C LEU A 217 14.60 -2.15 -12.30
N MET A 218 14.69 -1.94 -10.98
CA MET A 218 15.83 -2.32 -10.17
C MET A 218 15.40 -3.34 -9.10
N CYS A 219 16.02 -4.51 -9.13
CA CYS A 219 15.85 -5.55 -8.12
C CYS A 219 17.20 -5.87 -7.48
N SER A 220 17.26 -5.87 -6.14
CA SER A 220 18.41 -6.34 -5.38
C SER A 220 17.96 -7.44 -4.42
N CYS A 221 18.58 -8.61 -4.50
CA CYS A 221 18.28 -9.74 -3.62
C CYS A 221 19.50 -10.16 -2.79
N GLY A 222 19.25 -10.73 -1.61
CA GLY A 222 20.24 -11.46 -0.81
C GLY A 222 20.74 -12.74 -1.48
N SER A 223 21.40 -13.60 -0.70
CA SER A 223 22.07 -14.81 -1.19
C SER A 223 21.19 -16.07 -1.14
N ASN A 224 21.29 -16.94 -2.17
CA ASN A 224 20.67 -18.28 -2.31
C ASN A 224 19.20 -18.40 -2.77
N ARG A 225 18.80 -17.91 -3.96
CA ARG A 225 17.38 -18.00 -4.43
C ARG A 225 17.04 -17.97 -5.90
N ASP A 226 15.82 -18.40 -6.17
CA ASP A 226 15.13 -18.20 -7.44
C ASP A 226 14.51 -16.80 -7.49
N THR A 227 14.82 -16.07 -8.56
CA THR A 227 14.25 -14.74 -8.82
C THR A 227 13.66 -14.79 -10.21
N ASN A 228 12.34 -14.64 -10.31
CA ASN A 228 11.66 -14.53 -11.59
C ASN A 228 11.30 -13.06 -11.82
N LEU A 229 11.91 -12.48 -12.84
CA LEU A 229 11.66 -11.11 -13.27
C LEU A 229 11.03 -11.16 -14.66
N MET A 230 9.78 -10.74 -14.74
CA MET A 230 9.04 -10.62 -16.00
C MET A 230 8.62 -9.16 -16.20
N CYS A 231 9.05 -8.61 -17.32
CA CYS A 231 8.72 -7.26 -17.74
C CYS A 231 8.12 -7.32 -19.15
N SER A 232 7.00 -6.63 -19.38
CA SER A 232 6.40 -6.48 -20.71
C SER A 232 6.19 -5.01 -20.98
N CYS A 233 6.84 -4.48 -22.03
CA CYS A 233 6.79 -3.07 -22.38
C CYS A 233 6.05 -2.85 -23.70
N GLY A 234 5.39 -1.71 -23.85
CA GLY A 234 4.81 -1.30 -25.12
C GLY A 234 5.87 -0.76 -26.09
N SER A 235 5.40 -0.23 -27.23
CA SER A 235 6.23 -0.04 -28.42
C SER A 235 7.21 1.14 -28.39
N ASP A 236 7.05 2.11 -27.48
CA ASP A 236 7.60 3.46 -27.65
C ASP A 236 8.19 4.09 -26.34
N GLY A 237 8.98 3.34 -25.55
CA GLY A 237 9.73 3.85 -24.38
C GLY A 237 11.04 3.08 -24.10
N ASP A 238 11.99 3.69 -23.37
CA ASP A 238 13.25 3.03 -23.00
C ASP A 238 13.07 2.16 -21.74
N THR A 239 13.46 0.88 -21.82
CA THR A 239 13.46 -0.03 -20.66
C THR A 239 14.88 -0.24 -20.15
N ASN A 240 15.12 0.17 -18.89
CA ASN A 240 16.35 -0.12 -18.18
C ASN A 240 16.07 -1.11 -17.04
N LEU A 241 16.87 -2.16 -17.00
CA LEU A 241 16.67 -3.27 -16.10
C LEU A 241 17.97 -3.64 -15.41
N MET A 242 17.94 -3.65 -14.07
CA MET A 242 19.07 -4.02 -13.25
C MET A 242 18.64 -5.02 -12.18
N CYS A 243 19.22 -6.22 -12.21
CA CYS A 243 19.01 -7.25 -11.20
C CYS A 243 20.36 -7.60 -10.56
N SER A 244 20.49 -7.38 -9.25
CA SER A 244 21.72 -7.63 -8.49
C SER A 244 21.44 -8.63 -7.37
N CYS A 245 21.55 -9.93 -7.66
CA CYS A 245 21.32 -11.01 -6.68
C CYS A 245 22.61 -11.84 -6.53
N ARG A 246 23.07 -12.04 -5.27
CA ARG A 246 24.38 -12.68 -5.01
C ARG A 246 24.25 -14.20 -4.96
N ASN A 247 24.71 -14.86 -6.04
CA ASN A 247 25.10 -16.27 -6.16
C ASN A 247 24.43 -17.28 -5.19
N GLY A 248 23.41 -17.99 -5.68
CA GLY A 248 23.02 -19.29 -5.13
C GLY A 248 21.75 -19.94 -5.71
N GLY A 249 20.87 -19.21 -6.41
CA GLY A 249 19.72 -19.80 -7.11
C GLY A 249 19.52 -19.23 -8.54
N ASP A 250 18.47 -19.72 -9.23
CA ASP A 250 18.27 -19.49 -10.65
C ASP A 250 17.50 -18.17 -10.90
N SER A 251 18.13 -17.20 -11.56
CA SER A 251 17.45 -15.96 -11.97
C SER A 251 16.90 -16.11 -13.39
N ASN A 252 15.57 -16.12 -13.54
CA ASN A 252 14.93 -16.04 -14.84
C ASN A 252 14.52 -14.61 -15.11
N LEU A 253 15.08 -14.05 -16.17
CA LEU A 253 14.72 -12.73 -16.64
C LEU A 253 14.09 -12.82 -18.03
N ILE A 254 12.84 -12.38 -18.14
CA ILE A 254 12.10 -12.32 -19.39
C ILE A 254 11.62 -10.88 -19.60
N CYS A 255 12.06 -10.26 -20.69
CA CYS A 255 11.52 -9.00 -21.19
C CYS A 255 10.80 -9.29 -22.51
N LEU A 256 9.50 -9.03 -22.57
CA LEU A 256 8.66 -9.13 -23.78
C LEU A 256 8.39 -7.74 -24.34
#